data_AF-A0A978TTS4-F1
#
_entry.id   AF-A0A978TTS4-F1
#
_cell.length_a   1.000
_cell.length_b   1.000
_cell.length_c   1.000
_cell.angle_alpha   90.00
_cell.angle_beta   90.00
_cell.angle_gamma   90.00
#
_symmetry.space_group_name_H-M   'P 1'
#
loop_
_entity.id
_entity.type
_entity.pdbx_description
1 polymer ?
#
loop_
_entity_poly.entity_id
_entity_poly.type
_entity_poly.pdbx_seq_one_letter_code
_entity_poly.pdbx_strand_id
1 'polypeptide(L)'
;MTAIAKKLLIGASVIAGMSAANPAFAASITDTSLGGTAPSDVLLYCANGGFTEECDAPLANILQGNSSSPGGNVELAASSEKSGFDFSKYTSLTGKVDGRDITLSSLTASDWGGGFAQKWFGEALTANGFDSLFNSSQKTQLFNLFANYGGFQRFSDPNISYVNRDGSTGKVSIGLAGHYQASTLLTQSIDKYIASNQLSMSQMIMANTAKSVLATKNIFASEIVKVTYEGQTQLLYSFAPTRSGLVAKDDGLSHTGNYEVSLMGTADPQKEVPEPTTMVGGLMALSGMFAAKRKARKKA
;
A
#
# COMPACT_ATOMS: atom_id res chain seq x y z
N MET A 1 29.44 -10.26 22.47
CA MET A 1 29.13 -10.37 21.03
C MET A 1 27.62 -10.34 20.89
N THR A 2 27.05 -9.18 20.59
CA THR A 2 25.60 -9.02 20.43
C THR A 2 25.24 -9.50 19.02
N ALA A 3 24.61 -10.66 18.92
CA ALA A 3 24.13 -11.18 17.65
C ALA A 3 23.03 -10.24 17.13
N ILE A 4 23.36 -9.40 16.15
CA ILE A 4 22.36 -8.62 15.40
C ILE A 4 21.59 -9.64 14.57
N ALA A 5 20.42 -10.06 15.06
CA ALA A 5 19.46 -10.78 14.26
C ALA A 5 19.12 -9.90 13.05
N LYS A 6 19.64 -10.26 11.86
CA LYS A 6 19.23 -9.65 10.60
C LYS A 6 17.76 -9.96 10.41
N LYS A 7 16.88 -9.01 10.77
CA LYS A 7 15.46 -9.09 10.44
C LYS A 7 15.37 -9.14 8.91
N LEU A 8 15.00 -10.30 8.37
CA LEU A 8 14.77 -10.47 6.95
C LEU A 8 13.50 -9.68 6.59
N LEU A 9 13.65 -8.55 5.91
CA LEU A 9 12.54 -7.81 5.31
C LEU A 9 12.11 -8.57 4.06
N ILE A 10 10.91 -9.16 4.09
CA ILE A 10 10.31 -9.80 2.92
C ILE A 10 9.48 -8.74 2.20
N GLY A 11 9.90 -8.35 1.01
CA GLY A 11 9.09 -7.53 0.11
C GLY A 11 8.18 -8.42 -0.73
N ALA A 12 6.89 -8.13 -0.77
CA ALA A 12 5.92 -8.89 -1.55
C ALA A 12 5.17 -7.95 -2.51
N SER A 13 5.15 -8.32 -3.80
CA SER A 13 4.18 -7.76 -4.74
C SER A 13 2.82 -8.39 -4.46
N VAL A 14 1.83 -7.57 -4.17
CA VAL A 14 0.46 -8.04 -3.90
C VAL A 14 -0.39 -7.77 -5.14
N ILE A 15 -0.74 -8.84 -5.86
CA ILE A 15 -1.81 -8.76 -6.85
C ILE A 15 -3.10 -8.86 -6.05
N ALA A 16 -3.73 -7.71 -5.75
CA ALA A 16 -5.08 -7.69 -5.24
C ALA A 16 -6.01 -8.22 -6.34
N GLY A 17 -6.26 -9.53 -6.34
CA GLY A 17 -7.24 -10.16 -7.21
C GLY A 17 -8.59 -9.50 -6.98
N MET A 18 -9.15 -8.96 -8.05
CA MET A 18 -10.50 -8.39 -8.05
C MET A 18 -11.48 -9.44 -7.51
N SER A 19 -12.40 -8.99 -6.65
CA SER A 19 -13.51 -9.74 -6.04
C SER A 19 -13.24 -10.34 -4.65
N ALA A 20 -13.11 -9.47 -3.65
CA ALA A 20 -13.68 -9.78 -2.34
C ALA A 20 -14.86 -8.82 -2.16
N ALA A 21 -16.07 -9.35 -1.97
CA ALA A 21 -17.21 -8.53 -1.55
C ALA A 21 -16.77 -7.74 -0.32
N ASN A 22 -16.94 -6.40 -0.35
CA ASN A 22 -16.60 -5.55 0.78
C ASN A 22 -17.26 -6.14 2.04
N PRO A 23 -16.49 -6.60 3.04
CA PRO A 23 -17.03 -6.96 4.32
C PRO A 23 -17.76 -5.73 4.85
N ALA A 24 -18.98 -5.91 5.36
CA ALA A 24 -19.84 -4.81 5.81
C ALA A 24 -19.24 -4.00 6.98
N PHE A 25 -18.07 -4.37 7.51
CA PHE A 25 -17.38 -3.71 8.62
C PHE A 25 -15.87 -3.77 8.41
N ALA A 26 -15.31 -2.82 7.66
CA ALA A 26 -13.88 -2.55 7.68
C ALA A 26 -13.60 -1.40 8.67
N ALA A 27 -12.80 -1.65 9.71
CA ALA A 27 -12.38 -0.60 10.63
C ALA A 27 -11.28 0.24 9.98
N SER A 28 -11.47 1.57 9.91
CA SER A 28 -10.43 2.49 9.43
C SER A 28 -9.42 2.81 10.53
N ILE A 29 -8.24 3.29 10.13
CA ILE A 29 -7.21 3.72 11.07
C ILE A 29 -7.68 4.89 11.94
N THR A 30 -7.38 4.82 13.24
CA THR A 30 -7.66 5.84 14.26
C THR A 30 -6.39 6.16 15.04
N ASP A 31 -6.48 7.11 15.99
CA ASP A 31 -5.37 7.50 16.87
C ASP A 31 -4.07 7.82 16.11
N THR A 32 -4.23 8.49 14.98
CA THR A 32 -3.16 8.72 14.01
C THR A 32 -2.20 9.82 14.44
N SER A 33 -0.91 9.63 14.19
CA SER A 33 0.13 10.65 14.38
C SER A 33 1.28 10.47 13.38
N LEU A 34 2.02 11.56 13.16
CA LEU A 34 3.22 11.58 12.31
C LEU A 34 4.48 11.41 13.17
N GLY A 35 5.48 10.72 12.63
CA GLY A 35 6.70 10.35 13.34
C GLY A 35 7.87 10.06 12.40
N GLY A 36 8.81 9.27 12.90
CA GLY A 36 10.06 8.94 12.21
C GLY A 36 11.22 9.87 12.62
N THR A 37 12.32 9.80 11.88
CA THR A 37 13.51 10.63 12.14
C THR A 37 13.49 11.96 11.40
N ALA A 38 12.53 12.16 10.50
CA ALA A 38 12.24 13.43 9.82
C ALA A 38 10.72 13.74 9.80
N PRO A 39 10.03 13.81 10.96
CA PRO A 39 8.56 13.81 11.03
C PRO A 39 7.87 14.99 10.34
N SER A 40 8.61 16.06 10.01
CA SER A 40 8.11 17.22 9.28
C SER A 40 8.20 17.11 7.76
N ASP A 41 8.85 16.07 7.23
CA ASP A 41 9.01 15.85 5.79
C ASP A 41 7.78 15.11 5.22
N VAL A 42 6.65 15.80 5.24
CA VAL A 42 5.32 15.26 4.94
C VAL A 42 4.49 16.30 4.22
N LEU A 43 3.66 15.86 3.26
CA LEU A 43 2.61 16.69 2.67
C LEU A 43 1.26 16.03 2.90
N LEU A 44 0.25 16.87 3.15
CA LEU A 44 -1.10 16.45 3.49
C LEU A 44 -2.06 17.00 2.45
N TYR A 45 -2.84 16.12 1.82
CA TYR A 45 -3.82 16.51 0.82
C TYR A 45 -5.22 16.05 1.20
N CYS A 46 -6.20 16.93 0.99
CA CYS A 46 -7.61 16.64 1.16
C CYS A 46 -8.24 16.33 -0.20
N ALA A 47 -9.13 15.34 -0.25
CA ALA A 47 -9.90 15.05 -1.46
C ALA A 47 -11.16 15.93 -1.54
N ASN A 48 -11.38 16.57 -2.69
CA ASN A 48 -12.52 17.44 -2.93
C ASN A 48 -12.88 17.48 -4.43
N GLY A 49 -14.09 17.04 -4.78
CA GLY A 49 -14.64 17.24 -6.13
C GLY A 49 -13.82 16.65 -7.28
N GLY A 50 -13.21 15.48 -7.08
CA GLY A 50 -12.33 14.83 -8.07
C GLY A 50 -10.89 15.33 -8.05
N PHE A 51 -10.52 16.15 -7.07
CA PHE A 51 -9.18 16.66 -6.87
C PHE A 51 -8.62 16.29 -5.52
N THR A 52 -7.30 16.39 -5.40
CA THR A 52 -6.58 16.47 -4.12
C THR A 52 -5.86 17.81 -4.04
N GLU A 53 -5.88 18.44 -2.88
CA GLU A 53 -5.24 19.74 -2.63
C GLU A 53 -4.62 19.78 -1.24
N GLU A 54 -3.46 20.44 -1.10
CA GLU A 54 -2.80 20.57 0.19
C GLU A 54 -3.73 21.16 1.26
N CYS A 55 -3.71 20.59 2.47
CA CYS A 55 -4.59 21.02 3.56
C CYS A 55 -3.98 20.76 4.94
N ASP A 56 -4.64 21.27 5.99
CA ASP A 56 -4.26 21.10 7.40
C ASP A 56 -5.31 20.29 8.20
N ALA A 57 -6.14 19.51 7.50
CA ALA A 57 -7.18 18.70 8.13
C ALA A 57 -6.58 17.62 9.03
N PRO A 58 -7.32 17.18 10.08
CA PRO A 58 -6.90 16.04 10.88
C PRO A 58 -6.63 14.80 10.01
N LEU A 59 -5.59 14.04 10.33
CA LEU A 59 -5.20 12.81 9.61
C LEU A 59 -6.36 11.81 9.47
N ALA A 60 -7.19 11.69 10.52
CA ALA A 60 -8.38 10.84 10.50
C ALA A 60 -9.45 11.26 9.47
N ASN A 61 -9.41 12.50 8.98
CA ASN A 61 -10.24 12.98 7.87
C ASN A 61 -9.59 12.72 6.52
N ILE A 62 -8.27 12.90 6.43
CA ILE A 62 -7.49 12.67 5.21
C ILE A 62 -7.56 11.18 4.82
N LEU A 63 -7.36 10.28 5.78
CA LEU A 63 -7.21 8.84 5.59
C LEU A 63 -8.54 8.08 5.49
N GLN A 64 -9.65 8.78 5.27
CA GLN A 64 -10.95 8.15 5.04
C GLN A 64 -11.02 7.53 3.64
N GLY A 65 -11.97 6.61 3.40
CA GLY A 65 -12.19 6.03 2.07
C GLY A 65 -11.75 4.57 1.95
N ASN A 66 -11.71 4.08 0.72
CA ASN A 66 -11.42 2.68 0.38
C ASN A 66 -11.02 2.54 -1.10
N SER A 67 -10.80 1.32 -1.58
CA SER A 67 -10.34 1.03 -2.96
C SER A 67 -11.25 1.54 -4.08
N SER A 68 -12.54 1.74 -3.80
CA SER A 68 -13.51 2.26 -4.79
C SER A 68 -13.67 3.78 -4.74
N SER A 69 -13.30 4.40 -3.62
CA SER A 69 -13.37 5.84 -3.40
C SER A 69 -12.26 6.20 -2.39
N PRO A 70 -11.00 6.30 -2.85
CA PRO A 70 -9.90 6.71 -1.98
C PRO A 70 -10.15 8.14 -1.46
N GLY A 71 -9.66 8.42 -0.25
CA GLY A 71 -9.78 9.74 0.36
C GLY A 71 -8.69 10.70 -0.08
N GLY A 72 -8.21 11.48 0.88
CA GLY A 72 -7.06 12.37 0.69
C GLY A 72 -5.76 11.59 0.54
N ASN A 73 -4.65 12.25 0.85
CA ASN A 73 -3.33 11.65 0.76
C ASN A 73 -2.41 12.18 1.89
N VAL A 74 -1.63 11.28 2.47
CA VAL A 74 -0.51 11.60 3.36
C VAL A 74 0.76 11.15 2.65
N GLU A 75 1.48 12.10 2.06
CA GLU A 75 2.75 11.86 1.38
C GLU A 75 3.87 11.82 2.42
N LEU A 76 4.49 10.65 2.56
CA LEU A 76 5.61 10.45 3.48
C LEU A 76 6.93 10.71 2.76
N ALA A 77 7.84 11.47 3.37
CA ALA A 77 9.14 11.82 2.79
C ALA A 77 8.99 12.65 1.51
N ALA A 78 8.14 13.68 1.56
CA ALA A 78 7.77 14.54 0.44
C ALA A 78 8.97 15.26 -0.22
N SER A 79 10.11 15.34 0.47
CA SER A 79 11.35 15.89 -0.06
C SER A 79 12.24 14.86 -0.79
N SER A 80 11.82 13.60 -0.93
CA SER A 80 12.56 12.47 -1.54
C SER A 80 13.24 12.82 -2.86
N GLU A 81 12.58 13.64 -3.68
CA GLU A 81 13.02 14.02 -5.01
C GLU A 81 13.86 15.30 -5.06
N LYS A 82 13.94 16.02 -3.95
CA LYS A 82 14.58 17.33 -3.85
C LYS A 82 16.08 17.16 -3.62
N SER A 83 16.84 18.16 -4.06
CA SER A 83 18.27 18.23 -3.75
C SER A 83 18.47 18.35 -2.24
N GLY A 84 19.44 17.59 -1.70
CA GLY A 84 19.74 17.60 -0.26
C GLY A 84 18.88 16.66 0.58
N PHE A 85 18.02 15.82 -0.03
CA PHE A 85 17.28 14.78 0.69
C PHE A 85 18.23 13.85 1.47
N ASP A 86 17.97 13.71 2.77
CA ASP A 86 18.73 12.85 3.67
C ASP A 86 18.13 11.44 3.70
N PHE A 87 18.57 10.59 2.76
CA PHE A 87 18.02 9.24 2.59
C PHE A 87 18.38 8.25 3.72
N SER A 88 19.03 8.72 4.79
CA SER A 88 19.17 7.97 6.04
C SER A 88 17.98 8.17 6.99
N LYS A 89 17.14 9.17 6.74
CA LYS A 89 15.96 9.51 7.52
C LYS A 89 14.69 8.97 6.88
N TYR A 90 13.66 8.83 7.71
CA TYR A 90 12.34 8.39 7.29
C TYR A 90 11.26 9.15 8.03
N THR A 91 10.07 9.16 7.44
CA THR A 91 8.82 9.63 8.02
C THR A 91 7.90 8.44 8.25
N SER A 92 7.00 8.56 9.22
CA SER A 92 6.04 7.50 9.51
C SER A 92 4.67 8.06 9.85
N LEU A 93 3.64 7.33 9.43
CA LEU A 93 2.27 7.42 9.93
C LEU A 93 2.04 6.27 10.91
N THR A 94 1.76 6.60 12.17
CA THR A 94 1.36 5.62 13.19
C THR A 94 -0.12 5.76 13.51
N GLY A 95 -0.76 4.68 13.93
CA GLY A 95 -2.14 4.71 14.42
C GLY A 95 -2.60 3.33 14.88
N LYS A 96 -3.91 3.16 15.00
CA LYS A 96 -4.55 1.89 15.36
C LYS A 96 -5.55 1.48 14.29
N VAL A 97 -5.55 0.20 13.91
CA VAL A 97 -6.65 -0.40 13.14
C VAL A 97 -7.29 -1.48 14.00
N ASP A 98 -8.56 -1.29 14.33
CA ASP A 98 -9.29 -2.15 15.28
C ASP A 98 -8.54 -2.32 16.63
N GLY A 99 -8.07 -1.21 17.19
CA GLY A 99 -7.34 -1.17 18.48
C GLY A 99 -5.88 -1.64 18.43
N ARG A 100 -5.41 -2.18 17.30
CA ARG A 100 -4.06 -2.74 17.13
C ARG A 100 -3.12 -1.74 16.47
N ASP A 101 -1.92 -1.60 17.02
CA ASP A 101 -0.93 -0.64 16.51
C ASP A 101 -0.47 -1.00 15.10
N ILE A 102 -0.44 0.01 14.23
CA ILE A 102 0.15 -0.05 12.90
C ILE A 102 1.10 1.11 12.69
N THR A 103 2.21 0.86 12.02
CA THR A 103 3.15 1.89 11.55
C THR A 103 3.37 1.72 10.07
N LEU A 104 3.12 2.76 9.29
CA LEU A 104 3.46 2.87 7.88
C LEU A 104 4.60 3.87 7.76
N SER A 105 5.62 3.59 6.96
CA SER A 105 6.80 4.46 6.86
C SER A 105 7.37 4.51 5.45
N SER A 106 7.99 5.65 5.17
CA SER A 106 8.90 5.82 4.04
C SER A 106 10.11 4.90 4.18
N LEU A 107 10.80 4.64 3.08
CA LEU A 107 12.02 3.82 3.08
C LEU A 107 13.25 4.70 3.29
N THR A 108 14.29 4.07 3.81
CA THR A 108 15.66 4.60 3.84
C THR A 108 16.51 3.88 2.80
N ALA A 109 17.70 4.40 2.53
CA ALA A 109 18.71 3.72 1.70
C ALA A 109 19.01 2.29 2.18
N SER A 110 18.90 2.03 3.49
CA SER A 110 19.18 0.70 4.06
C SER A 110 18.10 -0.34 3.72
N ASP A 111 16.85 0.08 3.51
CA ASP A 111 15.73 -0.81 3.17
C ASP A 111 15.85 -1.38 1.75
N TRP A 112 16.59 -0.71 0.86
CA TRP A 112 16.91 -1.18 -0.49
C TRP A 112 17.99 -2.27 -0.55
N GLY A 113 18.61 -2.60 0.59
CA GLY A 113 19.62 -3.64 0.70
C GLY A 113 19.09 -5.07 0.56
N GLY A 114 19.96 -6.06 0.80
CA GLY A 114 19.56 -7.46 0.94
C GLY A 114 18.97 -8.14 -0.31
N GLY A 115 19.16 -7.54 -1.50
CA GLY A 115 18.60 -8.03 -2.77
C GLY A 115 17.20 -7.49 -3.09
N PHE A 116 16.61 -6.68 -2.20
CA PHE A 116 15.29 -6.11 -2.43
C PHE A 116 15.25 -5.20 -3.66
N ALA A 117 16.26 -4.35 -3.85
CA ALA A 117 16.33 -3.46 -5.01
C ALA A 117 16.25 -4.21 -6.35
N GLN A 118 17.04 -5.27 -6.53
CA GLN A 118 17.02 -6.08 -7.74
C GLN A 118 15.69 -6.81 -7.91
N LYS A 119 15.12 -7.33 -6.81
CA LYS A 119 13.82 -8.00 -6.82
C LYS A 119 12.71 -7.05 -7.28
N TRP A 120 12.55 -5.91 -6.60
CA TRP A 120 11.51 -4.94 -6.92
C TRP A 120 11.64 -4.45 -8.37
N PHE A 121 12.86 -4.10 -8.80
CA PHE A 121 13.08 -3.60 -10.15
C PHE A 121 12.77 -4.64 -11.23
N GLY A 122 13.21 -5.89 -11.02
CA GLY A 122 12.91 -7.01 -11.92
C GLY A 122 11.41 -7.33 -11.99
N GLU A 123 10.72 -7.33 -10.85
CA GLU A 123 9.27 -7.50 -10.79
C GLU A 123 8.54 -6.36 -11.50
N ALA A 124 8.98 -5.11 -11.34
CA ALA A 124 8.41 -3.97 -12.05
C ALA A 124 8.53 -4.11 -13.57
N LEU A 125 9.71 -4.51 -14.08
CA LEU A 125 9.88 -4.78 -15.51
C LEU A 125 8.99 -5.93 -16.00
N THR A 126 8.87 -6.99 -15.20
CA THR A 126 8.07 -8.17 -15.55
C THR A 126 6.58 -7.86 -15.57
N ALA A 127 6.06 -7.23 -14.52
CA ALA A 127 4.64 -6.87 -14.39
C ALA A 127 4.19 -5.92 -15.50
N ASN A 128 5.11 -5.08 -16.00
CA ASN A 128 4.84 -4.14 -17.09
C ASN A 128 5.22 -4.70 -18.48
N GLY A 129 5.57 -5.97 -18.58
CA GLY A 129 5.79 -6.67 -19.85
C GLY A 129 7.06 -6.25 -20.60
N PHE A 130 8.09 -5.81 -19.88
CA PHE A 130 9.41 -5.45 -20.44
C PHE A 130 10.45 -6.57 -20.33
N ASP A 131 10.12 -7.69 -19.67
CA ASP A 131 11.11 -8.73 -19.39
C ASP A 131 11.76 -9.32 -20.65
N SER A 132 11.00 -9.47 -21.74
CA SER A 132 11.50 -9.95 -23.03
C SER A 132 12.04 -8.84 -23.95
N LEU A 133 11.84 -7.57 -23.59
CA LEU A 133 12.23 -6.42 -24.42
C LEU A 133 13.66 -5.95 -24.13
N PHE A 134 14.23 -6.36 -23.00
CA PHE A 134 15.60 -6.08 -22.62
C PHE A 134 16.37 -7.38 -22.36
N ASN A 135 17.59 -7.48 -22.86
CA ASN A 135 18.49 -8.56 -22.49
C ASN A 135 19.10 -8.31 -21.09
N SER A 136 19.79 -9.30 -20.53
CA SER A 136 20.36 -9.22 -19.16
C SER A 136 21.35 -8.08 -18.96
N SER A 137 22.12 -7.71 -19.99
CA SER A 137 23.05 -6.58 -19.92
C SER A 137 22.30 -5.25 -19.86
N GLN A 138 21.27 -5.10 -20.69
CA GLN A 138 20.41 -3.91 -20.70
C GLN A 138 19.63 -3.76 -19.39
N LYS A 139 19.09 -4.87 -18.83
CA LYS A 139 18.43 -4.85 -17.51
C LYS A 139 19.36 -4.39 -16.41
N THR A 140 20.62 -4.86 -16.41
CA THR A 140 21.64 -4.41 -15.46
C THR A 140 21.95 -2.92 -15.62
N GLN A 141 22.09 -2.44 -16.86
CA GLN A 141 22.32 -1.01 -17.12
C GLN A 141 21.15 -0.15 -16.65
N LEU A 142 19.92 -0.56 -16.96
CA LEU A 142 18.69 0.12 -16.52
C LEU A 142 18.57 0.15 -15.00
N PHE A 143 18.86 -0.96 -14.32
CA PHE A 143 18.90 -1.01 -12.86
C PHE A 143 19.94 -0.04 -12.29
N ASN A 144 21.15 0.02 -12.88
CA ASN A 144 22.18 0.95 -12.43
C ASN A 144 21.78 2.41 -12.65
N LEU A 145 21.09 2.73 -13.75
CA LEU A 145 20.55 4.07 -13.98
C LEU A 145 19.49 4.42 -12.93
N PHE A 146 18.55 3.51 -12.68
CA PHE A 146 17.53 3.66 -11.65
C PHE A 146 18.17 3.90 -10.27
N ALA A 147 19.12 3.06 -9.86
CA ALA A 147 19.79 3.17 -8.57
C ALA A 147 20.60 4.47 -8.40
N ASN A 148 21.35 4.86 -9.43
CA ASN A 148 22.29 5.99 -9.32
C ASN A 148 21.65 7.35 -9.57
N TYR A 149 20.50 7.40 -10.24
CA TYR A 149 19.84 8.65 -10.62
C TYR A 149 18.46 8.82 -9.96
N GLY A 150 18.39 8.52 -8.67
CA GLY A 150 17.28 8.92 -7.80
C GLY A 150 16.07 7.97 -7.80
N GLY A 151 16.16 6.82 -8.45
CA GLY A 151 15.04 5.87 -8.54
C GLY A 151 14.65 5.28 -7.19
N PHE A 152 15.61 4.98 -6.32
CA PHE A 152 15.29 4.49 -4.97
C PHE A 152 14.56 5.55 -4.15
N GLN A 153 15.02 6.79 -4.18
CA GLN A 153 14.41 7.91 -3.48
C GLN A 153 12.96 8.11 -3.93
N ARG A 154 12.73 8.11 -5.26
CA ARG A 154 11.41 8.30 -5.90
C ARG A 154 10.34 7.25 -5.58
N PHE A 155 10.75 6.09 -5.10
CA PHE A 155 9.82 5.01 -4.76
C PHE A 155 9.83 4.70 -3.26
N SER A 156 10.46 5.58 -2.46
CA SER A 156 10.60 5.44 -1.01
C SER A 156 9.64 6.31 -0.20
N ASP A 157 8.78 7.05 -0.87
CA ASP A 157 7.96 8.16 -0.39
C ASP A 157 6.47 7.87 -0.51
N PRO A 158 5.95 6.84 0.19
CA PRO A 158 4.60 6.34 -0.06
C PRO A 158 3.52 7.39 0.25
N ASN A 159 2.62 7.52 -0.70
CA ASN A 159 1.42 8.34 -0.65
C ASN A 159 0.22 7.56 -0.07
N ILE A 160 -0.06 7.69 1.24
CA ILE A 160 -1.09 6.91 1.94
C ILE A 160 -2.47 7.58 1.85
N SER A 161 -3.44 6.91 1.22
CA SER A 161 -4.81 7.44 1.04
C SER A 161 -5.84 6.88 2.02
N TYR A 162 -5.70 5.62 2.42
CA TYR A 162 -6.56 4.99 3.43
C TYR A 162 -5.87 3.77 4.04
N VAL A 163 -6.31 3.39 5.24
CA VAL A 163 -5.93 2.14 5.89
C VAL A 163 -7.18 1.55 6.54
N ASN A 164 -7.55 0.34 6.11
CA ASN A 164 -8.75 -0.35 6.54
C ASN A 164 -8.43 -1.79 6.96
N ARG A 165 -9.15 -2.33 7.94
CA ARG A 165 -9.04 -3.74 8.34
C ARG A 165 -10.39 -4.43 8.33
N ASP A 166 -10.45 -5.58 7.68
CA ASP A 166 -11.56 -6.52 7.82
C ASP A 166 -11.37 -7.37 9.08
N GLY A 167 -12.23 -7.18 10.09
CA GLY A 167 -12.16 -7.93 11.34
C GLY A 167 -12.39 -9.44 11.16
N SER A 168 -13.20 -9.83 10.18
CA SER A 168 -13.56 -11.24 9.97
C SER A 168 -12.40 -12.06 9.40
N THR A 169 -11.59 -11.47 8.52
CA THR A 169 -10.44 -12.14 7.89
C THR A 169 -9.11 -11.72 8.50
N GLY A 170 -9.06 -10.60 9.22
CA GLY A 170 -7.83 -9.96 9.68
C GLY A 170 -7.07 -9.23 8.57
N LYS A 171 -7.59 -9.15 7.33
CA LYS A 171 -6.91 -8.49 6.21
C LYS A 171 -6.83 -6.98 6.47
N VAL A 172 -5.62 -6.43 6.46
CA VAL A 172 -5.36 -4.98 6.45
C VAL A 172 -5.10 -4.55 5.02
N SER A 173 -5.86 -3.58 4.53
CA SER A 173 -5.75 -3.01 3.18
C SER A 173 -5.31 -1.55 3.28
N ILE A 174 -4.32 -1.19 2.48
CA ILE A 174 -3.70 0.14 2.45
C ILE A 174 -3.79 0.64 1.02
N GLY A 175 -4.40 1.81 0.83
CA GLY A 175 -4.41 2.48 -0.47
C GLY A 175 -3.19 3.36 -0.64
N LEU A 176 -2.39 3.10 -1.66
CA LEU A 176 -1.32 3.99 -2.09
C LEU A 176 -1.81 4.84 -3.26
N ALA A 177 -1.96 6.15 -3.05
CA ALA A 177 -2.21 7.07 -4.14
C ALA A 177 -0.94 7.17 -5.00
N GLY A 178 -1.10 7.35 -6.30
CA GLY A 178 0.05 7.45 -7.19
C GLY A 178 -0.36 7.84 -8.60
N HIS A 179 0.51 7.62 -9.57
CA HIS A 179 0.19 7.87 -10.98
C HIS A 179 -0.48 6.64 -11.60
N TYR A 180 -1.64 6.81 -12.22
CA TYR A 180 -2.22 5.73 -13.02
C TYR A 180 -1.33 5.37 -14.21
N GLN A 181 -0.54 6.31 -14.73
CA GLN A 181 0.52 6.05 -15.71
C GLN A 181 1.83 6.61 -15.17
N ALA A 182 2.68 5.72 -14.65
CA ALA A 182 3.95 6.06 -14.00
C ALA A 182 5.14 6.06 -14.98
N SER A 183 4.90 6.05 -16.29
CA SER A 183 5.96 5.97 -17.31
C SER A 183 6.99 7.09 -17.15
N THR A 184 6.53 8.31 -16.87
CA THR A 184 7.41 9.47 -16.63
C THR A 184 8.29 9.25 -15.41
N LEU A 185 7.76 8.70 -14.31
CA LEU A 185 8.50 8.48 -13.06
C LEU A 185 9.67 7.52 -13.25
N LEU A 186 9.46 6.42 -13.97
CA LEU A 186 10.51 5.44 -14.22
C LEU A 186 11.55 5.94 -15.23
N THR A 187 11.16 6.82 -16.16
CA THR A 187 12.11 7.42 -17.10
C THR A 187 12.90 8.59 -16.52
N GLN A 188 12.50 9.18 -15.39
CA GLN A 188 13.20 10.32 -14.78
C GLN A 188 14.65 10.01 -14.43
N SER A 189 14.98 8.79 -14.00
CA SER A 189 16.38 8.40 -13.75
C SER A 189 17.22 8.42 -15.03
N ILE A 190 16.63 8.06 -16.17
CA ILE A 190 17.28 8.15 -17.48
C ILE A 190 17.45 9.62 -17.88
N ASP A 191 16.44 10.46 -17.63
CA ASP A 191 16.49 11.89 -17.93
C ASP A 191 17.55 12.60 -17.08
N LYS A 192 17.62 12.30 -15.78
CA LYS A 192 18.67 12.78 -14.87
C LYS A 192 20.05 12.30 -15.33
N TYR A 193 20.19 11.06 -15.79
CA TYR A 193 21.44 10.55 -16.35
C TYR A 193 21.90 11.35 -17.56
N ILE A 194 21.01 11.57 -18.52
CA ILE A 194 21.31 12.34 -19.73
C ILE A 194 21.66 13.80 -19.38
N ALA A 195 20.91 14.42 -18.47
CA ALA A 195 21.10 15.82 -18.10
C ALA A 195 22.38 16.07 -17.28
N SER A 196 22.79 15.11 -16.44
CA SER A 196 23.87 15.31 -15.46
C SER A 196 25.27 14.90 -15.95
N ASN A 197 25.39 14.32 -17.15
CA ASN A 197 26.64 13.72 -17.60
C ASN A 197 26.99 14.10 -19.05
N GLN A 198 28.27 14.20 -19.34
CA GLN A 198 28.76 14.17 -20.72
C GLN A 198 28.80 12.73 -21.20
N LEU A 199 27.84 12.37 -22.05
CA LEU A 199 27.69 11.00 -22.53
C LEU A 199 28.41 10.79 -23.87
N SER A 200 29.11 9.67 -23.99
CA SER A 200 29.55 9.17 -25.29
C SER A 200 28.36 8.87 -26.20
N MET A 201 28.59 8.82 -27.52
CA MET A 201 27.53 8.52 -28.50
C MET A 201 26.82 7.19 -28.20
N SER A 202 27.56 6.16 -27.80
CA SER A 202 26.99 4.85 -27.46
C SER A 202 26.10 4.91 -26.21
N GLN A 203 26.49 5.68 -25.19
CA GLN A 203 25.68 5.90 -23.98
C GLN A 203 24.39 6.66 -24.31
N MET A 204 24.49 7.71 -25.14
CA MET A 204 23.32 8.46 -25.61
C MET A 204 22.34 7.57 -26.38
N ILE A 205 22.83 6.73 -27.29
CA ILE A 205 21.99 5.80 -28.05
C ILE A 205 21.31 4.80 -27.10
N MET A 206 22.04 4.22 -26.15
CA MET A 206 21.49 3.27 -25.19
C MET A 206 20.38 3.90 -24.33
N ALA A 207 20.64 5.07 -23.74
CA ALA A 207 19.67 5.76 -22.88
C ALA A 207 18.39 6.14 -23.64
N ASN A 208 18.53 6.72 -24.84
CA ASN A 208 17.38 7.09 -25.67
C ASN A 208 16.61 5.87 -26.18
N THR A 209 17.30 4.78 -26.53
CA THR A 209 16.64 3.52 -26.93
C THR A 209 15.86 2.95 -25.77
N ALA A 210 16.45 2.88 -24.57
CA ALA A 210 15.78 2.40 -23.38
C ALA A 210 14.54 3.24 -23.05
N LYS A 211 14.66 4.57 -23.07
CA LYS A 211 13.52 5.49 -22.89
C LYS A 211 12.43 5.27 -23.93
N SER A 212 12.80 5.09 -25.21
CA SER A 212 11.85 4.83 -26.29
C SER A 212 11.12 3.50 -26.10
N VAL A 213 11.82 2.45 -25.69
CA VAL A 213 11.21 1.14 -25.39
C VAL A 213 10.25 1.25 -24.21
N LEU A 214 10.65 1.92 -23.12
CA LEU A 214 9.78 2.13 -21.96
C LEU A 214 8.51 2.93 -22.31
N ALA A 215 8.60 3.88 -23.24
CA ALA A 215 7.47 4.66 -23.72
C ALA A 215 6.45 3.87 -24.57
N THR A 216 6.77 2.63 -24.99
CA THR A 216 5.85 1.80 -25.80
C THR A 216 4.66 1.23 -25.02
N LYS A 217 4.70 1.31 -23.69
CA LYS A 217 3.67 0.76 -22.80
C LYS A 217 3.34 1.75 -21.69
N ASN A 218 2.13 1.65 -21.16
CA ASN A 218 1.83 2.24 -19.87
C ASN A 218 2.59 1.47 -18.80
N ILE A 219 3.28 2.20 -17.94
CA ILE A 219 3.98 1.60 -16.82
C ILE A 219 3.21 1.89 -15.54
N PHE A 220 3.01 0.86 -14.73
CA PHE A 220 2.30 0.89 -13.48
C PHE A 220 3.24 0.45 -12.37
N ALA A 221 3.43 1.30 -11.37
CA ALA A 221 4.17 0.99 -10.16
C ALA A 221 3.74 1.95 -9.05
N SER A 222 3.33 1.41 -7.90
CA SER A 222 3.21 2.19 -6.68
C SER A 222 4.60 2.51 -6.13
N GLU A 223 4.68 3.53 -5.28
CA GLU A 223 5.73 3.62 -4.27
C GLU A 223 5.67 2.42 -3.31
N ILE A 224 6.70 2.27 -2.50
CA ILE A 224 6.83 1.18 -1.55
C ILE A 224 6.54 1.71 -0.16
N VAL A 225 5.66 1.02 0.57
CA VAL A 225 5.41 1.31 1.98
C VAL A 225 6.02 0.24 2.87
N LYS A 226 6.75 0.67 3.90
CA LYS A 226 7.22 -0.21 4.97
C LYS A 226 6.19 -0.23 6.08
N VAL A 227 5.60 -1.40 6.34
CA VAL A 227 4.52 -1.57 7.31
C VAL A 227 5.00 -2.43 8.47
N THR A 228 4.78 -1.98 9.69
CA THR A 228 4.89 -2.80 10.90
C THR A 228 3.51 -2.96 11.52
N TYR A 229 3.06 -4.21 11.67
CA TYR A 229 1.76 -4.56 12.21
C TYR A 229 1.87 -5.91 12.94
N GLU A 230 1.32 -6.01 14.16
CA GLU A 230 1.38 -7.22 15.00
C GLU A 230 2.80 -7.80 15.15
N GLY A 231 3.81 -6.93 15.25
CA GLY A 231 5.21 -7.31 15.42
C GLY A 231 5.91 -7.78 14.14
N GLN A 232 5.22 -7.84 13.00
CA GLN A 232 5.80 -8.17 11.70
C GLN A 232 6.06 -6.92 10.89
N THR A 233 7.21 -6.86 10.21
CA THR A 233 7.56 -5.77 9.30
C THR A 233 7.67 -6.29 7.87
N GLN A 234 6.99 -5.64 6.93
CA GLN A 234 6.95 -6.00 5.51
C GLN A 234 7.11 -4.76 4.62
N LEU A 235 7.63 -4.97 3.40
CA LEU A 235 7.62 -3.97 2.34
C LEU A 235 6.52 -4.33 1.35
N LEU A 236 5.57 -3.43 1.14
CA LEU A 236 4.41 -3.65 0.28
C LEU A 236 4.41 -2.68 -0.89
N TYR A 237 4.08 -3.21 -2.08
CA TYR A 237 3.96 -2.46 -3.33
C TYR A 237 3.07 -3.24 -4.31
N SER A 238 2.59 -2.55 -5.34
CA SER A 238 1.77 -3.12 -6.40
C SER A 238 2.10 -2.52 -7.76
N PHE A 239 1.83 -3.29 -8.82
CA PHE A 239 1.92 -2.86 -10.22
C PHE A 239 0.54 -2.85 -10.90
N ALA A 240 -0.54 -2.99 -10.12
CA ALA A 240 -1.91 -3.12 -10.62
C ALA A 240 -2.80 -2.01 -10.04
N PRO A 241 -2.86 -0.83 -10.68
CA PRO A 241 -3.67 0.28 -10.21
C PRO A 241 -5.12 0.15 -10.65
N THR A 242 -6.02 0.72 -9.85
CA THR A 242 -7.31 1.22 -10.32
C THR A 242 -7.23 2.72 -10.54
N ARG A 243 -8.19 3.30 -11.27
CA ARG A 243 -8.32 4.76 -11.35
C ARG A 243 -8.88 5.26 -10.02
N SER A 244 -8.24 6.26 -9.42
CA SER A 244 -8.69 6.86 -8.16
C SER A 244 -9.93 7.74 -8.32
N GLY A 245 -10.11 8.34 -9.51
CA GLY A 245 -11.07 9.42 -9.72
C GLY A 245 -10.61 10.78 -9.16
N LEU A 246 -9.36 10.85 -8.70
CA LEU A 246 -8.72 12.04 -8.14
C LEU A 246 -7.56 12.50 -9.03
N VAL A 247 -7.21 13.78 -8.93
CA VAL A 247 -5.97 14.34 -9.50
C VAL A 247 -5.46 15.47 -8.60
N ALA A 248 -4.15 15.57 -8.39
CA ALA A 248 -3.58 16.67 -7.61
C ALA A 248 -3.74 18.01 -8.35
N LYS A 249 -4.17 19.07 -7.64
CA LYS A 249 -4.44 20.39 -8.26
C LYS A 249 -3.18 21.14 -8.68
N ASP A 250 -2.09 20.92 -7.98
CA ASP A 250 -0.81 21.59 -8.15
C ASP A 250 -0.09 21.15 -9.42
N ASP A 251 -0.14 19.86 -9.77
CA ASP A 251 0.57 19.31 -10.93
C ASP A 251 -0.34 18.77 -12.05
N GLY A 252 -1.61 18.46 -11.75
CA GLY A 252 -2.55 17.87 -12.70
C GLY A 252 -2.21 16.44 -13.15
N LEU A 253 -1.31 15.75 -12.46
CA LEU A 253 -0.74 14.44 -12.84
C LEU A 253 -0.76 13.40 -11.73
N SER A 254 -0.56 13.83 -10.47
CA SER A 254 -0.45 12.97 -9.31
C SER A 254 -1.81 12.51 -8.78
N HIS A 255 -1.79 11.46 -7.95
CA HIS A 255 -2.96 10.84 -7.30
C HIS A 255 -4.05 10.30 -8.24
N THR A 256 -3.73 10.04 -9.51
CA THR A 256 -4.65 9.50 -10.53
C THR A 256 -4.87 7.99 -10.45
N GLY A 257 -3.94 7.27 -9.83
CA GLY A 257 -4.00 5.83 -9.58
C GLY A 257 -4.20 5.54 -8.10
N ASN A 258 -4.93 4.46 -7.81
CA ASN A 258 -4.99 3.83 -6.49
C ASN A 258 -4.38 2.43 -6.57
N TYR A 259 -3.38 2.17 -5.74
CA TYR A 259 -2.72 0.88 -5.61
C TYR A 259 -3.05 0.30 -4.24
N GLU A 260 -4.00 -0.63 -4.19
CA GLU A 260 -4.30 -1.33 -2.93
C GLU A 260 -3.27 -2.43 -2.68
N VAL A 261 -2.59 -2.33 -1.54
CA VAL A 261 -1.73 -3.38 -1.00
C VAL A 261 -2.32 -3.92 0.29
N SER A 262 -1.96 -5.16 0.65
CA SER A 262 -2.51 -5.76 1.86
C SER A 262 -1.54 -6.70 2.55
N LEU A 263 -1.75 -6.85 3.86
CA LEU A 263 -1.13 -7.90 4.68
C LEU A 263 -2.19 -8.57 5.54
N MET A 264 -1.87 -9.76 6.03
CA MET A 264 -2.75 -10.50 6.94
C MET A 264 -2.39 -10.21 8.39
N GLY A 265 -3.39 -9.82 9.16
CA GLY A 265 -3.38 -9.80 10.61
C GLY A 265 -4.09 -11.01 11.21
N THR A 266 -4.12 -11.04 12.54
CA THR A 266 -4.97 -11.97 13.29
C THR A 266 -6.45 -11.62 13.05
N ALA A 267 -7.28 -12.57 12.65
CA ALA A 267 -8.74 -12.38 12.55
C ALA A 267 -9.38 -12.22 13.94
N ASP A 268 -10.50 -11.51 14.01
CA ASP A 268 -11.24 -11.38 15.27
C ASP A 268 -11.85 -12.73 15.66
N PRO A 269 -11.94 -13.02 16.98
CA PRO A 269 -12.67 -14.16 17.44
C PRO A 269 -14.08 -14.09 16.86
N GLN A 270 -14.47 -15.10 16.07
CA GLN A 270 -15.85 -15.23 15.63
C GLN A 270 -16.69 -15.31 16.89
N LYS A 271 -17.54 -14.31 17.11
CA LYS A 271 -18.45 -14.31 18.25
C LYS A 271 -19.37 -15.50 18.01
N GLU A 272 -19.16 -16.59 18.75
CA GLU A 272 -20.07 -17.73 18.72
C GLU A 272 -21.45 -17.18 19.00
N VAL A 273 -22.32 -17.19 17.98
CA VAL A 273 -23.73 -16.89 18.18
C VAL A 273 -24.20 -17.97 19.14
N PRO A 274 -24.65 -17.64 20.37
CA PRO A 274 -25.15 -18.66 21.26
C PRO A 274 -26.24 -19.40 20.51
N GLU A 275 -26.05 -20.70 20.28
CA GLU A 275 -27.12 -21.51 19.72
C GLU A 275 -28.37 -21.23 20.54
N PRO A 276 -29.52 -20.90 19.94
CA PRO A 276 -30.71 -20.55 20.70
C PRO A 276 -31.15 -21.78 21.49
N THR A 277 -30.64 -21.91 22.72
CA THR A 277 -30.97 -22.97 23.68
C THR A 277 -32.44 -22.89 24.09
N THR A 278 -33.12 -21.81 23.71
CA THR A 278 -34.55 -21.57 23.90
C THR A 278 -35.45 -22.32 22.92
N MET A 279 -34.99 -22.77 21.75
CA MET A 279 -35.88 -23.45 20.78
C MET A 279 -36.09 -24.94 21.10
N VAL A 280 -35.11 -25.60 21.72
CA VAL A 280 -35.26 -26.99 22.18
C VAL A 280 -36.00 -27.06 23.53
N GLY A 281 -35.72 -26.14 24.46
CA GLY A 281 -36.43 -26.06 25.75
C GLY A 281 -37.90 -25.64 25.62
N GLY A 282 -38.21 -24.69 24.72
CA GLY A 282 -39.56 -24.21 24.47
C GLY A 282 -40.47 -25.26 23.82
N LEU A 283 -39.95 -26.06 22.87
CA LEU A 283 -40.72 -27.15 22.24
C LEU A 283 -40.95 -28.33 23.19
N MET A 284 -39.98 -28.67 24.06
CA MET A 284 -40.15 -29.76 25.04
C MET A 284 -41.13 -29.38 26.17
N ALA A 285 -41.11 -28.12 26.63
CA ALA A 285 -42.06 -27.65 27.65
C ALA A 285 -43.51 -27.63 27.13
N LEU A 286 -43.72 -27.23 25.88
CA LEU A 286 -45.05 -27.23 25.26
C LEU A 286 -45.58 -28.66 25.03
N SER A 287 -44.74 -29.57 24.51
CA SER A 287 -45.14 -30.96 24.29
C SER A 287 -45.44 -31.72 25.60
N GLY A 288 -44.73 -31.41 26.70
CA GLY A 288 -45.03 -31.93 28.05
C GLY A 288 -46.39 -31.47 28.60
N MET A 289 -46.75 -30.19 28.40
CA MET A 289 -48.06 -29.65 28.85
C MET A 289 -49.25 -30.23 28.06
N PHE A 290 -49.10 -30.50 26.76
CA PHE A 290 -50.17 -31.12 25.96
C PHE A 290 -50.37 -32.61 26.30
N ALA A 291 -49.31 -33.36 26.61
CA ALA A 291 -49.41 -34.77 27.01
C ALA A 291 -50.06 -34.93 28.41
N ALA A 292 -49.72 -34.07 29.37
CA ALA A 292 -50.30 -34.10 30.72
C ALA A 292 -51.80 -33.77 30.72
N LYS A 293 -52.24 -32.77 29.95
CA LYS A 293 -53.67 -32.41 29.83
C LYS A 293 -54.52 -33.54 29.22
N ARG A 294 -53.95 -34.35 28.31
CA ARG A 294 -54.68 -35.46 27.67
C ARG A 294 -54.88 -36.67 28.60
N LYS A 295 -53.97 -36.87 29.57
CA LYS A 295 -54.05 -37.97 30.55
C LYS A 295 -55.02 -37.66 31.70
N ALA A 296 -55.16 -36.39 32.09
CA ALA A 296 -56.11 -35.97 33.13
C ALA A 296 -57.59 -36.09 32.70
N ARG A 297 -57.90 -35.89 31.41
CA ARG A 297 -59.28 -36.01 30.87
C ARG A 297 -59.77 -37.46 30.64
N LYS A 298 -58.92 -38.47 30.82
CA LYS A 298 -59.30 -39.89 30.72
C LYS A 298 -59.59 -40.56 32.07
N LYS A 299 -59.53 -39.80 33.18
CA LYS A 299 -59.77 -40.29 34.55
C LYS A 299 -60.88 -39.53 35.29
N ALA A 300 -61.78 -38.87 34.56
CA ALA A 300 -63.04 -38.33 35.09
C ALA A 300 -64.20 -39.04 34.40
#